data_AF-A0A7V5YI65-F1
#
_entry.id   AF-A0A7V5YI65-F1
#
_cell.length_a   1.000
_cell.length_b   1.000
_cell.length_c   1.000
_cell.angle_alpha   90.00
_cell.angle_beta   90.00
_cell.angle_gamma   90.00
#
_symmetry.space_group_name_H-M   'P 1'
#
loop_
_entity.id
_entity.type
_entity.pdbx_description
1 polymer ?
#
loop_
_entity_poly.entity_id
_entity_poly.type
_entity_poly.pdbx_seq_one_letter_code
_entity_poly.pdbx_strand_id
1 'polypeptide(L)' 'MQFFDTHCDTAMRVLDGELDFAAGKGGHIGLPQLIEAGSCAQVFACFVLSERHPGKEKERAKAMIEKIYSMAG' A
#
# COMPACT_ATOMS: atom_id res chain seq x y z
N MET A 1 17.08 1.30 16.02
CA MET A 1 16.41 -0.02 15.94
C MET A 1 15.71 -0.06 14.60
N GLN A 2 15.90 -1.12 13.81
CA GLN A 2 15.20 -1.23 12.52
C GLN A 2 13.81 -1.81 12.76
N PHE A 3 12.79 -1.23 12.12
CA PHE A 3 11.41 -1.67 12.27
C PHE A 3 10.98 -2.51 11.06
N PHE A 4 10.34 -3.64 11.31
CA PHE A 4 9.77 -4.50 10.28
C PHE A 4 8.28 -4.67 10.56
N ASP A 5 7.46 -4.17 9.64
CA ASP A 5 6.01 -4.25 9.74
C ASP A 5 5.44 -5.27 8.76
N THR A 6 4.61 -6.17 9.28
CA THR A 6 4.07 -7.30 8.52
C THR A 6 2.70 -7.04 7.90
N HIS A 7 2.08 -5.87 8.10
CA HIS A 7 0.75 -5.61 7.59
C HIS A 7 0.39 -4.11 7.50
N CYS A 8 0.13 -3.64 6.28
CA CYS A 8 -0.34 -2.27 6.04
C CYS A 8 -1.28 -2.18 4.83
N ASP A 9 -2.44 -1.53 4.99
CA ASP A 9 -3.48 -1.35 3.95
C ASP A 9 -3.17 -0.22 2.94
N THR A 10 -1.96 0.36 3.00
CA THR A 10 -1.55 1.47 2.14
C THR A 10 -1.70 1.17 0.65
N ALA A 11 -1.43 -0.07 0.20
CA ALA A 11 -1.54 -0.42 -1.22
C ALA A 11 -2.96 -0.18 -1.79
N MET A 12 -4.00 -0.46 -1.00
CA MET A 12 -5.39 -0.19 -1.38
C MET A 12 -5.63 1.31 -1.53
N ARG A 13 -5.16 2.12 -0.57
CA ARG A 13 -5.33 3.58 -0.56
C ARG A 13 -4.59 4.28 -1.70
N VAL A 14 -3.40 3.80 -2.05
CA VAL A 14 -2.66 4.29 -3.24
C VAL A 14 -3.42 3.93 -4.51
N LEU A 15 -3.92 2.70 -4.61
CA LEU A 15 -4.67 2.25 -5.77
C LEU A 15 -5.96 3.06 -5.97
N ASP A 16 -6.60 3.48 -4.88
CA ASP A 16 -7.80 4.33 -4.90
C ASP A 16 -7.50 5.82 -5.10
N GLY A 17 -6.22 6.19 -5.20
CA GLY A 17 -5.79 7.58 -5.41
C GLY A 17 -5.92 8.47 -4.17
N GLU A 18 -6.15 7.88 -2.99
CA GLU A 18 -6.28 8.61 -1.73
C GLU A 18 -4.91 8.99 -1.13
N LEU A 19 -3.84 8.36 -1.60
CA LEU A 19 -2.49 8.52 -1.09
C LEU A 19 -1.46 8.51 -2.24
N ASP A 20 -0.58 9.51 -2.23
CA ASP A 20 0.67 9.48 -2.98
C ASP A 20 1.77 8.95 -2.05
N PHE A 21 2.10 7.67 -2.20
CA PHE A 21 3.07 6.99 -1.33
C PHE A 21 4.48 7.54 -1.51
N ALA A 22 4.92 7.80 -2.73
CA ALA A 22 6.25 8.32 -3.02
C ALA A 22 6.45 9.72 -2.43
N ALA A 23 5.45 10.61 -2.57
CA ALA A 23 5.51 11.95 -1.98
C ALA A 23 5.14 12.00 -0.49
N GLY A 24 4.59 10.91 0.06
CA GLY A 24 4.09 10.84 1.44
C GLY A 24 2.91 11.78 1.71
N LYS A 25 2.04 12.03 0.71
CA LYS A 25 0.89 12.94 0.80
C LYS A 25 -0.44 12.18 0.84
N GLY A 26 -1.34 12.56 1.73
CA GLY A 26 -2.68 11.95 1.86
C GLY A 26 -2.82 10.88 2.95
N GLY A 27 -1.79 10.66 3.79
CA GLY A 27 -1.87 9.70 4.89
C GLY A 27 -0.62 9.63 5.77
N HIS A 28 -0.67 8.75 6.78
CA HIS A 28 0.38 8.59 7.80
C HIS A 28 1.56 7.71 7.35
N ILE A 29 1.33 6.79 6.41
CA ILE A 29 2.34 5.88 5.90
C ILE A 29 2.65 6.26 4.45
N GLY A 30 3.84 6.78 4.21
CA GLY A 30 4.43 7.05 2.91
C GLY A 30 5.92 6.72 2.91
N LEU A 31 6.56 6.75 1.75
CA LEU A 31 7.97 6.42 1.61
C LEU A 31 8.87 7.32 2.50
N PRO A 32 8.71 8.66 2.53
CA PRO A 32 9.50 9.51 3.42
C PRO A 32 9.32 9.15 4.90
N GLN A 33 8.08 8.86 5.32
CA GLN A 33 7.77 8.51 6.71
C GLN A 33 8.37 7.16 7.11
N LEU A 34 8.37 6.16 6.22
CA LEU A 34 9.00 4.87 6.47
C LEU A 34 10.52 5.00 6.63
N ILE A 35 11.15 5.86 5.81
CA ILE A 35 12.58 6.17 5.91
C ILE A 35 12.88 6.86 7.25
N GLU A 36 12.11 7.90 7.61
CA GLU A 36 12.29 8.64 8.86
C GLU A 36 12.11 7.74 10.10
N ALA A 37 11.13 6.83 10.06
CA ALA A 37 10.87 5.87 11.13
C ALA A 37 11.94 4.75 11.24
N GLY A 38 12.88 4.67 10.28
CA GLY A 38 13.88 3.60 10.25
C GLY A 38 13.29 2.22 9.94
N SER A 39 12.23 2.18 9.14
CA SER A 39 11.67 0.93 8.63
C SER A 39 12.65 0.26 7.67
N CYS A 40 12.96 -1.02 7.89
CA CYS A 40 13.80 -1.80 7.00
C CYS A 40 13.00 -2.64 6.01
N ALA A 41 11.74 -2.94 6.33
CA ALA A 41 10.79 -3.57 5.41
C ALA A 41 9.34 -3.37 5.86
N GLN A 42 8.44 -3.32 4.88
CA GLN A 42 7.01 -3.19 5.04
C GLN A 42 6.32 -4.22 4.14
N VAL A 43 5.45 -5.03 4.72
CA VAL A 43 4.54 -5.89 3.95
C VAL A 43 3.23 -5.16 3.74
N PHE A 44 2.82 -5.03 2.48
CA PHE A 44 1.56 -4.38 2.11
C PHE A 44 0.46 -5.42 1.91
N ALA A 45 -0.68 -5.20 2.54
CA ALA A 45 -1.83 -6.07 2.43
C ALA A 45 -2.47 -5.94 1.05
N CYS A 46 -2.68 -7.07 0.37
CA CYS A 46 -3.53 -7.17 -0.81
C CYS A 46 -4.88 -7.75 -0.40
N PHE A 47 -5.73 -6.90 0.19
CA PHE A 47 -7.05 -7.29 0.67
C PHE A 47 -8.16 -6.79 -0.26
N VAL A 48 -9.08 -7.69 -0.64
CA VAL A 48 -10.25 -7.33 -1.45
C VAL A 48 -11.50 -7.79 -0.73
N LEU A 49 -12.39 -6.84 -0.43
CA LEU A 49 -13.70 -7.13 0.13
C LEU A 49 -14.67 -7.46 -1.01
N SER A 50 -15.06 -8.73 -1.15
CA SER A 50 -15.97 -9.21 -2.21
C SER A 50 -17.29 -8.43 -2.27
N GLU A 51 -17.83 -8.01 -1.13
CA GLU A 51 -19.07 -7.22 -1.05
C GLU A 51 -18.96 -5.90 -1.84
N ARG A 52 -17.78 -5.29 -1.89
CA ARG A 52 -17.54 -4.04 -2.64
C ARG A 52 -17.10 -4.27 -4.09
N HIS A 53 -16.58 -5.47 -4.40
CA HIS A 53 -16.04 -5.81 -5.71
C HIS A 53 -16.53 -7.18 -6.20
N PRO A 54 -17.85 -7.42 -6.27
CA PRO A 54 -18.39 -8.73 -6.59
C PRO A 54 -17.98 -9.15 -8.01
N GLY A 55 -17.31 -10.30 -8.12
CA GLY A 55 -16.83 -10.85 -9.39
C GLY A 55 -15.58 -10.18 -9.96
N LYS A 56 -15.00 -9.19 -9.27
CA LYS A 56 -13.78 -8.47 -9.66
C LYS A 56 -12.62 -8.68 -8.69
N GLU A 57 -12.74 -9.61 -7.75
CA GLU A 57 -11.79 -9.77 -6.65
C GLU A 57 -10.38 -10.05 -7.13
N LYS A 58 -10.23 -10.96 -8.10
CA LYS A 58 -8.95 -11.32 -8.69
C LYS A 58 -8.31 -10.14 -9.44
N GLU A 59 -9.10 -9.40 -10.21
CA GLU A 59 -8.62 -8.25 -10.97
C GLU A 59 -8.14 -7.15 -10.01
N ARG A 60 -8.93 -6.89 -8.97
CA ARG A 60 -8.60 -5.92 -7.94
C ARG A 60 -7.34 -6.30 -7.16
N ALA A 61 -7.18 -7.57 -6.80
CA ALA A 61 -5.98 -8.07 -6.14
C ALA A 61 -4.73 -7.90 -7.02
N LYS A 62 -4.83 -8.21 -8.32
CA LYS A 62 -3.74 -7.98 -9.27
C LYS A 62 -3.37 -6.51 -9.39
N ALA A 63 -4.36 -5.62 -9.48
CA ALA A 63 -4.12 -4.19 -9.55
C ALA A 63 -3.39 -3.65 -8.31
N MET A 64 -3.68 -4.19 -7.11
CA MET A 64 -2.92 -3.84 -5.90
C MET A 64 -1.47 -4.32 -5.96
N ILE A 65 -1.23 -5.55 -6.43
CA ILE A 65 0.12 -6.09 -6.60
C ILE A 65 0.92 -5.22 -7.58
N GLU A 66 0.36 -4.91 -8.74
CA GLU A 66 0.98 -4.02 -9.72
C GLU A 66 1.25 -2.64 -9.13
N LYS A 67 0.34 -2.11 -8.31
CA LYS A 67 0.53 -0.83 -7.64
C LYS A 67 1.68 -0.86 -6.65
N ILE A 68 1.84 -1.93 -5.86
CA ILE A 68 2.98 -2.10 -4.95
C ILE A 68 4.31 -2.01 -5.70
N TYR A 69 4.40 -2.62 -6.89
CA TYR A 69 5.61 -2.53 -7.71
C TYR A 69 5.90 -1.14 -8.25
N SER A 70 4.89 -0.29 -8.43
CA SER A 70 5.05 1.02 -9.06
C SER A 70 4.98 2.21 -8.09
N MET A 71 4.50 2.03 -6.86
CA MET A 71 4.13 3.15 -5.97
C MET A 71 5.32 3.90 -5.36
N ALA A 72 6.52 3.34 -5.43
CA ALA A 72 7.76 3.95 -4.93
C ALA A 72 8.67 4.48 -6.06
N GLY A 73 8.19 4.48 -7.30
CA GLY A 73 8.92 4.93 -8.50
C GLY A 73 8.69 6.39 -8.84
#